data_AF-A0A6N2SFD3-F1
#
_entry.id   AF-A0A6N2SFD3-F1
#
_cell.length_a   1.000
_cell.length_b   1.000
_cell.length_c   1.000
_cell.angle_alpha   90.00
_cell.angle_beta   90.00
_cell.angle_gamma   90.00
#
_symmetry.space_group_name_H-M   'P 1'
#
loop_
_entity.id
_entity.type
_entity.pdbx_description
1 polymer ?
#
loop_
_entity_poly.entity_id
_entity_poly.type
_entity_poly.pdbx_seq_one_letter_code
_entity_poly.pdbx_strand_id
1 'polypeptide(L)'
;MCDINKIAEGALVVSSVDEALQIAREETARTDAPYIWITGGAQLYAQTLPLLDEAVVTDLELDVAASAPEGSTFVYAPPLDPALWRRDEERSGVSAPGTLAGR
;
A
#
# COMPACT_ATOMS: atom_id res chain seq x y z
N MET A 1 -15.35 -14.20 11.60
CA MET A 1 -14.08 -14.49 12.31
C MET A 1 -13.18 -15.19 11.30
N CYS A 2 -12.21 -14.50 10.69
CA CYS A 2 -11.28 -15.16 9.77
C CYS A 2 -10.30 -16.02 10.59
N ASP A 3 -10.16 -17.28 10.20
CA ASP A 3 -9.22 -18.21 10.82
C ASP A 3 -7.81 -17.90 10.29
N ILE A 4 -6.89 -17.52 11.18
CA ILE A 4 -5.54 -17.09 10.78
C ILE A 4 -4.74 -18.23 10.14
N ASN A 5 -5.21 -19.47 10.30
CA ASN A 5 -4.57 -20.68 9.79
C ASN A 5 -5.09 -21.13 8.42
N LYS A 6 -6.07 -20.42 7.84
CA LYS A 6 -6.53 -20.67 6.47
C LYS A 6 -5.84 -19.74 5.51
N ILE A 7 -4.74 -20.23 4.93
CA ILE A 7 -4.11 -19.62 3.77
C ILE A 7 -5.05 -19.85 2.57
N ALA A 8 -5.44 -18.77 1.89
CA ALA A 8 -6.24 -18.87 0.67
C ALA A 8 -5.46 -19.60 -0.42
N GLU A 9 -6.15 -20.26 -1.35
CA GLU A 9 -5.49 -20.87 -2.50
C GLU A 9 -4.66 -19.82 -3.27
N GLY A 10 -3.39 -20.11 -3.52
CA GLY A 10 -2.45 -19.18 -4.16
C GLY A 10 -1.79 -18.15 -3.23
N ALA A 11 -2.15 -18.09 -1.94
CA ALA A 11 -1.47 -17.22 -1.00
C ALA A 11 -0.20 -17.87 -0.43
N LEU A 12 0.84 -17.07 -0.24
CA LEU A 12 2.11 -17.46 0.38
C LEU A 12 2.31 -16.63 1.65
N VAL A 13 2.77 -17.28 2.73
CA VAL A 13 3.10 -16.62 4.00
C VAL A 13 4.62 -16.61 4.14
N VAL A 14 5.17 -15.42 4.36
CA VAL A 14 6.60 -15.16 4.51
C VAL A 14 6.86 -14.32 5.76
N SER A 15 8.11 -14.32 6.23
CA SER A 15 8.47 -13.71 7.51
C SER A 15 9.17 -12.36 7.40
N SER A 16 9.48 -11.91 6.18
CA SER A 16 10.16 -10.64 5.92
C SER A 16 9.68 -9.98 4.63
N VAL A 17 9.85 -8.66 4.56
CA VAL A 17 9.54 -7.87 3.36
C VAL A 17 10.48 -8.21 2.20
N ASP A 18 11.76 -8.43 2.49
CA ASP A 18 12.74 -8.77 1.45
C ASP A 18 12.40 -10.10 0.77
N GLU A 19 12.05 -11.13 1.56
CA GLU A 19 11.59 -12.42 1.06
C GLU A 19 10.31 -12.26 0.22
N ALA A 20 9.35 -11.47 0.68
CA ALA A 20 8.11 -11.18 -0.05
C ALA A 20 8.40 -10.52 -1.42
N LEU A 21 9.28 -9.52 -1.44
CA LEU A 21 9.64 -8.80 -2.65
C LEU A 21 10.43 -9.67 -3.63
N GLN A 22 11.30 -10.55 -3.15
CA GLN A 22 12.01 -11.49 -4.00
C GLN A 22 11.03 -12.42 -4.72
N ILE A 23 10.14 -13.07 -3.97
CA ILE A 23 9.13 -13.98 -4.53
C ILE A 23 8.22 -13.25 -5.51
N ALA A 24 7.76 -12.05 -5.14
CA ALA A 24 6.91 -11.24 -6.02
C ALA A 24 7.60 -10.91 -7.35
N ARG A 25 8.90 -10.57 -7.32
CA ARG A 25 9.70 -10.31 -8.54
C ARG A 25 9.83 -11.55 -9.42
N GLU A 26 10.14 -12.70 -8.82
CA GLU A 26 10.21 -13.99 -9.54
C GLU A 26 8.87 -14.32 -10.20
N GLU A 27 7.76 -14.12 -9.49
CA GLU A 27 6.41 -14.35 -9.99
C GLU A 27 6.01 -13.38 -11.11
N THR A 28 6.31 -12.09 -11.00
CA THR A 28 6.09 -11.14 -12.11
C THR A 28 6.90 -11.52 -13.34
N ALA A 29 8.16 -11.95 -13.19
CA ALA A 29 8.99 -12.39 -14.31
C ALA A 29 8.43 -13.66 -14.99
N ARG A 30 7.81 -14.56 -14.21
CA ARG A 30 7.19 -15.79 -14.71
C ARG A 30 5.85 -15.55 -15.41
N THR A 31 5.09 -14.56 -14.95
CA THR A 31 3.70 -14.31 -15.38
C THR A 31 3.53 -13.12 -16.31
N ASP A 32 4.59 -12.34 -16.53
CA ASP A 32 4.57 -11.05 -17.23
C ASP A 32 3.57 -10.06 -16.60
N ALA A 33 3.34 -10.19 -15.29
CA ALA A 33 2.49 -9.28 -14.57
C ALA A 33 3.14 -7.89 -14.48
N PRO A 34 2.39 -6.80 -14.74
CA PRO A 34 2.99 -5.48 -14.94
C PRO A 34 3.42 -4.80 -13.64
N TYR A 35 2.88 -5.23 -12.49
CA TYR A 35 3.07 -4.55 -11.21
C TYR A 35 3.15 -5.53 -10.04
N ILE A 36 3.92 -5.13 -9.02
CA ILE A 36 3.87 -5.70 -7.67
C ILE A 36 3.14 -4.68 -6.80
N TRP A 37 2.05 -5.12 -6.16
CA TRP A 37 1.27 -4.26 -5.28
C TRP A 37 1.60 -4.52 -3.81
N ILE A 38 1.81 -3.43 -3.05
CA ILE A 38 1.96 -3.47 -1.60
C ILE A 38 0.69 -2.84 -1.01
N THR A 39 -0.08 -3.63 -0.26
CA THR A 39 -1.44 -3.26 0.20
C THR A 39 -1.54 -3.03 1.71
N GLY A 40 -0.40 -2.90 2.39
CA GLY A 40 -0.31 -2.44 3.78
C GLY A 40 -0.15 -3.55 4.83
N GLY A 41 -0.29 -3.27 6.13
CA GLY A 41 -0.68 -1.98 6.74
C GLY A 41 0.48 -0.99 6.97
N ALA A 42 0.28 -0.03 7.88
CA ALA A 42 1.20 1.11 8.13
C ALA A 42 2.68 0.73 8.30
N GLN A 43 2.97 -0.35 9.02
CA GLN A 43 4.34 -0.83 9.19
C GLN A 43 4.95 -1.29 7.86
N LEU A 44 4.18 -2.01 7.03
CA LEU A 44 4.63 -2.46 5.73
C LEU A 44 4.85 -1.26 4.78
N TYR A 45 3.93 -0.30 4.78
CA TYR A 45 4.10 0.94 4.03
C TYR A 45 5.38 1.68 4.45
N ALA A 46 5.66 1.81 5.74
CA ALA A 46 6.87 2.49 6.20
C ALA A 46 8.17 1.79 5.75
N GLN A 47 8.20 0.46 5.76
CA GLN A 47 9.37 -0.32 5.34
C GLN A 47 9.58 -0.29 3.82
N THR A 48 8.50 -0.18 3.05
CA THR A 48 8.53 -0.32 1.60
C THR A 48 8.52 1.01 0.85
N LEU A 49 8.11 2.12 1.49
CA LEU A 49 8.03 3.44 0.88
C LEU A 49 9.32 3.86 0.13
N PRO A 50 10.54 3.61 0.65
CA PRO A 50 11.77 3.97 -0.08
C PRO A 50 12.01 3.15 -1.37
N LEU A 51 11.27 2.07 -1.57
CA LEU A 51 11.41 1.13 -2.69
C LEU A 51 10.30 1.28 -3.74
N LEU A 52 9.27 2.08 -3.45
CA LEU A 52 8.11 2.25 -4.32
C LEU A 52 8.42 3.16 -5.51
N ASP A 53 8.01 2.73 -6.70
CA ASP A 53 7.97 3.58 -7.89
C ASP A 53 6.73 4.50 -7.86
N GLU A 54 5.62 4.03 -7.28
CA GLU A 54 4.33 4.72 -7.26
C GLU A 54 3.58 4.42 -5.96
N ALA A 55 2.91 5.44 -5.42
CA ALA A 55 2.00 5.34 -4.28
C ALA A 55 0.58 5.71 -4.71
N VAL A 56 -0.31 4.74 -4.85
CA VAL A 56 -1.72 4.99 -5.20
C VAL A 56 -2.52 5.33 -3.94
N VAL A 57 -2.97 6.58 -3.83
CA VAL A 57 -3.65 7.14 -2.66
C VAL A 57 -5.06 7.58 -3.04
N THR A 58 -6.04 7.06 -2.30
CA THR A 58 -7.43 7.52 -2.39
C THR A 58 -7.67 8.58 -1.32
N ASP A 59 -8.06 9.78 -1.75
CA ASP A 59 -8.52 10.84 -0.85
C ASP A 59 -9.98 10.57 -0.48
N LEU A 60 -10.28 10.60 0.82
CA LEU A 60 -11.61 10.33 1.37
C LEU A 60 -12.08 11.56 2.12
N GLU A 61 -13.19 12.13 1.68
CA GLU A 61 -13.93 13.16 2.42
C GLU A 61 -14.66 12.51 3.61
N LEU A 62 -13.89 12.10 4.62
CA LEU A 62 -14.40 11.44 5.81
C LEU A 62 -13.69 11.94 7.06
N ASP A 63 -14.46 12.47 8.01
CA ASP A 63 -13.95 12.75 9.35
C ASP A 63 -14.01 11.47 10.20
N VAL A 64 -12.90 10.73 10.13
CA VAL A 64 -12.72 9.48 10.88
C VAL A 64 -12.72 9.74 12.39
N ALA A 65 -12.18 10.88 12.83
CA ALA A 65 -12.08 11.21 14.25
C ALA A 65 -13.45 11.55 14.85
N ALA A 66 -14.27 12.30 14.14
CA ALA A 66 -15.64 12.62 14.57
C ALA A 66 -16.55 11.39 14.70
N SER A 67 -16.25 10.33 13.94
CA SER A 67 -17.03 9.09 13.96
C SER A 67 -16.49 8.03 14.94
N ALA A 68 -15.31 8.26 15.52
CA ALA A 68 -14.65 7.31 16.40
C ALA A 68 -15.07 7.48 17.87
N PRO A 69 -15.17 6.40 18.66
CA PRO A 69 -15.33 6.49 20.10
C PRO A 69 -14.22 7.31 20.75
N GLU A 70 -14.55 8.05 21.80
CA GLU A 70 -13.58 8.81 22.57
C GLU A 70 -12.45 7.90 23.10
N GLY A 71 -11.20 8.35 22.96
CA GLY A 71 -10.01 7.57 23.33
C GLY A 71 -9.54 6.55 22.28
N SER A 72 -10.07 6.59 21.06
CA SER A 72 -9.58 5.74 19.96
C SER A 72 -8.13 6.05 19.59
N THR A 73 -7.32 5.01 19.42
CA THR A 73 -5.96 5.10 18.89
C THR A 73 -5.98 4.89 17.39
N PHE A 74 -5.40 5.83 16.64
CA PHE A 74 -5.29 5.74 15.19
C PHE A 74 -3.90 5.25 14.76
N VAL A 75 -3.86 4.51 13.66
CA VAL A 75 -2.64 4.07 12.99
C VAL A 75 -2.61 4.74 11.62
N TYR A 76 -1.51 5.43 11.32
CA TYR A 76 -1.38 6.22 10.09
C TYR A 76 -0.36 5.59 9.14
N ALA A 77 -0.58 5.78 7.84
CA ALA A 77 0.45 5.54 6.83
C ALA A 77 1.65 6.48 7.06
N PRO A 78 2.87 6.10 6.62
CA PRO A 78 4.01 7.02 6.67
C PRO A 78 3.74 8.28 5.84
N PRO A 79 4.28 9.44 6.25
CA PRO A 79 4.14 10.66 5.46
C PRO A 79 4.91 10.54 4.15
N LEU A 80 4.32 11.06 3.06
CA LEU A 80 4.98 11.18 1.78
C LEU A 80 5.73 12.52 1.73
N ASP A 81 7.07 12.47 1.66
CA ASP A 81 7.90 13.67 1.58
C ASP A 81 7.65 14.42 0.26
N PRO A 82 7.16 15.68 0.27
CA PRO A 82 6.94 16.47 -0.93
C PRO A 82 8.19 16.74 -1.78
N ALA A 83 9.39 16.58 -1.21
CA ALA A 83 10.64 16.66 -1.97
C ALA A 83 10.90 15.43 -2.85
N LEU A 84 10.27 14.30 -2.53
CA LEU A 84 10.42 13.02 -3.24
C LEU A 84 9.16 12.64 -4.02
N TRP A 85 7.99 13.00 -3.50
CA TRP A 85 6.69 12.58 -4.01
C TRP A 85 5.89 13.79 -4.49
N ARG A 86 5.23 13.62 -5.63
CA ARG A 86 4.30 14.63 -6.16
C ARG A 86 3.10 13.92 -6.76
N ARG A 87 1.93 14.56 -6.63
CA ARG A 87 0.71 14.08 -7.29
C ARG A 87 0.89 14.10 -8.80
N ASP A 88 0.52 13.00 -9.45
CA ASP A 88 0.41 12.93 -10.89
C ASP A 88 -0.96 13.49 -11.28
N GLU A 89 -0.99 14.71 -11.83
CA GLU A 89 -2.24 15.39 -12.19
C GLU A 89 -2.93 14.75 -13.40
N GLU A 90 -2.19 14.08 -14.29
CA GLU A 90 -2.75 13.44 -15.49
C GLU A 90 -3.47 12.15 -15.16
N ARG A 91 -2.93 11.38 -14.21
CA ARG A 91 -3.60 10.20 -13.62
C ARG A 91 -4.50 10.56 -12.43
N SER A 92 -4.44 11.83 -12.02
CA SER A 92 -5.24 12.52 -11.01
C SER A 92 -6.73 12.70 -11.31
N GLY A 93 -7.59 11.68 -11.24
CA GLY A 93 -9.05 11.89 -11.35
C GLY A 93 -9.68 12.50 -10.07
N VAL A 94 -10.69 13.37 -10.23
CA VAL A 94 -11.68 13.64 -9.16
C VAL A 94 -12.74 12.53 -9.28
N SER A 95 -12.81 11.66 -8.26
CA SER A 95 -13.72 10.49 -8.13
C SER A 95 -13.23 9.10 -8.61
N ALA A 96 -11.94 8.85 -8.76
CA ALA A 96 -11.35 7.49 -8.90
C ALA A 96 -10.00 7.44 -8.15
N PRO A 97 -9.47 6.26 -7.71
CA PRO A 97 -8.26 6.18 -6.90
C PRO A 97 -7.12 6.98 -7.54
N GLY A 98 -6.57 7.94 -6.80
CA GLY A 98 -5.52 8.81 -7.28
C GLY A 98 -4.18 8.08 -7.26
N THR A 99 -3.43 8.16 -8.35
CA THR A 99 -2.05 7.69 -8.41
C THR A 99 -1.11 8.83 -8.01
N LEU A 100 -0.21 8.61 -7.04
CA LEU A 100 0.95 9.48 -6.80
C LEU A 100 2.18 8.80 -7.40
N ALA A 101 2.79 9.41 -8.41
CA ALA A 101 4.02 8.91 -9.00
C ALA A 101 5.23 9.31 -8.13
N GLY A 102 6.08 8.34 -7.80
CA GLY A 102 7.44 8.57 -7.32
C GLY A 102 8.40 8.79 -8.50
N ARG A 103 9.64 9.15 -8.19
CA ARG A 103 10.71 9.43 -9.17
C ARG A 103 10.90 8.35 -10.22
#